data_AF-A0ABC8TU61-F1
#
_entry.id   AF-A0ABC8TU61-F1
#
_cell.length_a   1.000
_cell.length_b   1.000
_cell.length_c   1.000
_cell.angle_alpha   90.00
_cell.angle_beta   90.00
_cell.angle_gamma   90.00
#
_symmetry.space_group_name_H-M   'P 1'
#
loop_
_entity.id
_entity.type
_entity.pdbx_description
1 polymer ?
#
loop_
_entity_poly.entity_id
_entity_poly.type
_entity_poly.pdbx_seq_one_letter_code
_entity_poly.pdbx_strand_id
1 'polypeptide(L)'
;MAEGGHDHSKKCKMGIVVDGLGRLDRALSLENYLGNLVSIPSDEARVGEIKMMALNQVADVVHKCVEGAKEEHFLGLIDWVELHRPKQIVAKVYFKESNDEATVVVSSGQRFIVSEMDFGGGRPDFGSYYFPWGGQTGYVMPMQSISREGDWVVFMHLPEKHLDLVEKEASHVFRPVTPAYLKFRDDY
;
A
#
# COMPACT_ATOMS: atom_id res chain seq x y z
N MET A 1 4.07 -17.75 -20.37
CA MET A 1 2.92 -16.83 -20.20
C MET A 1 2.65 -16.74 -18.72
N ALA A 2 2.64 -15.53 -18.13
CA ALA A 2 2.28 -15.38 -16.72
C ALA A 2 0.76 -15.54 -16.59
N GLU A 3 0.32 -16.62 -15.95
CA GLU A 3 -1.08 -16.88 -15.66
C GLU A 3 -1.29 -16.73 -14.15
N GLY A 4 -2.26 -15.90 -13.76
CA GLY A 4 -2.53 -15.58 -12.35
C GLY A 4 -3.30 -16.69 -11.64
N GLY A 5 -2.67 -17.34 -10.65
CA GLY A 5 -3.32 -18.19 -9.65
C GLY A 5 -4.23 -19.29 -10.20
N HIS A 6 -3.65 -20.37 -10.74
CA HIS A 6 -4.41 -21.56 -11.18
C HIS A 6 -5.01 -22.36 -10.04
N ASP A 7 -4.34 -22.36 -8.89
CA ASP A 7 -4.82 -23.05 -7.71
C ASP A 7 -5.79 -22.15 -6.94
N HIS A 8 -7.09 -22.40 -7.16
CA HIS A 8 -8.17 -21.67 -6.51
C HIS A 8 -8.19 -21.83 -4.99
N SER A 9 -7.48 -22.82 -4.43
CA SER A 9 -7.43 -23.08 -2.98
C SER A 9 -6.39 -22.23 -2.25
N LYS A 10 -5.39 -21.69 -2.98
CA LYS A 10 -4.36 -20.83 -2.41
C LYS A 10 -4.93 -19.50 -1.93
N LYS A 11 -4.21 -18.87 -1.00
CA LYS A 11 -4.62 -17.61 -0.38
C LYS A 11 -3.92 -16.42 -1.03
N CYS A 12 -4.64 -15.29 -1.08
CA CYS A 12 -4.05 -13.98 -1.29
C CYS A 12 -4.21 -13.17 -0.01
N LYS A 13 -3.16 -12.47 0.41
CA LYS A 13 -3.14 -11.63 1.60
C LYS A 13 -2.93 -10.17 1.21
N MET A 14 -3.70 -9.27 1.79
CA MET A 14 -3.54 -7.84 1.59
C MET A 14 -3.46 -7.12 2.94
N GLY A 15 -2.33 -6.45 3.17
CA GLY A 15 -2.12 -5.55 4.30
C GLY A 15 -2.32 -4.11 3.86
N ILE A 16 -2.87 -3.28 4.72
CA ILE A 16 -3.15 -1.88 4.41
C ILE A 16 -2.49 -1.02 5.49
N VAL A 17 -1.62 -0.10 5.11
CA VAL A 17 -1.02 0.83 6.06
C VAL A 17 -2.08 1.84 6.49
N VAL A 18 -2.39 1.87 7.79
CA VAL A 18 -3.38 2.76 8.39
C VAL A 18 -2.70 3.73 9.35
N ASP A 19 -2.91 5.02 9.13
CA ASP A 19 -2.49 6.11 10.00
C ASP A 19 -3.37 6.17 11.28
N GLY A 20 -2.72 6.07 12.43
CA GLY A 20 -3.34 6.11 13.74
C GLY A 20 -3.51 7.51 14.34
N LEU A 21 -2.90 8.56 13.77
CA LEU A 21 -2.94 9.92 14.32
C LEU A 21 -4.36 10.45 14.45
N GLY A 22 -5.19 10.24 13.42
CA GLY A 22 -6.60 10.64 13.44
C GLY A 22 -7.54 9.66 14.15
N ARG A 23 -7.01 8.62 14.81
CA ARG A 23 -7.77 7.50 15.37
C ARG A 23 -7.55 7.26 16.85
N LEU A 24 -6.49 7.81 17.44
CA LEU A 24 -6.33 7.87 18.89
C LEU A 24 -7.06 9.11 19.44
N ASP A 25 -7.56 9.01 20.67
CA ASP A 25 -8.37 10.05 21.30
C ASP A 25 -7.77 11.46 21.19
N ARG A 26 -8.65 12.45 20.99
CA ARG A 26 -8.36 13.86 20.72
C ARG A 26 -7.69 14.57 21.90
N ALA A 27 -7.57 13.91 23.05
CA ALA A 27 -6.87 14.43 24.23
C ALA A 27 -5.35 14.54 24.00
N LEU A 28 -4.78 13.74 23.10
CA LEU A 28 -3.40 13.84 22.67
C LEU A 28 -3.35 14.73 21.42
N SER A 29 -2.92 15.99 21.55
CA SER A 29 -2.61 16.81 20.38
C SER A 29 -1.37 16.22 19.69
N LEU A 30 -1.59 15.41 18.67
CA LEU A 30 -0.55 14.76 17.87
C LEU A 30 -0.29 15.51 16.55
N GLU A 31 -0.78 16.75 16.41
CA GLU A 31 -0.65 17.56 15.18
C GLU A 31 0.81 17.75 14.73
N ASN A 32 1.77 17.66 15.67
CA ASN A 32 3.20 17.75 15.41
C ASN A 32 3.97 16.50 15.87
N TYR A 33 3.31 15.34 15.96
CA TYR A 33 3.98 14.12 16.37
C TYR A 33 5.04 13.70 15.33
N LEU A 34 6.30 13.64 15.77
CA LEU A 34 7.43 13.19 14.97
C LEU A 34 7.77 11.75 15.36
N GLY A 35 7.13 10.79 14.68
CA GLY A 35 7.36 9.37 14.88
C GLY A 35 6.44 8.50 14.02
N ASN A 36 6.50 7.20 14.24
CA ASN A 36 5.61 6.25 13.56
C ASN A 36 4.38 5.98 14.42
N LEU A 37 3.21 6.29 13.88
CA LEU A 37 1.93 5.84 14.43
C LEU A 37 1.09 5.21 13.32
N VAL A 38 1.50 4.01 12.93
CA VAL A 38 0.86 3.26 11.85
C VAL A 38 0.63 1.82 12.27
N SER A 39 -0.46 1.23 11.80
CA SER A 39 -0.69 -0.20 11.87
C SER A 39 -0.89 -0.77 10.47
N ILE A 40 -0.78 -2.09 10.33
CA ILE A 40 -0.99 -2.78 9.06
C ILE A 40 -2.01 -3.90 9.28
N PRO A 41 -3.31 -3.56 9.46
CA PRO A 41 -4.36 -4.56 9.40
C PRO A 41 -4.27 -5.29 8.07
N SER A 42 -4.56 -6.60 8.11
CA SER A 42 -4.48 -7.44 6.94
C SER A 42 -5.66 -8.39 6.89
N ASP A 43 -6.15 -8.64 5.68
CA ASP A 43 -7.17 -9.64 5.41
C ASP A 43 -6.68 -10.64 4.36
N GLU A 44 -7.33 -11.79 4.29
CA GLU A 44 -7.00 -12.87 3.36
C GLU A 44 -8.24 -13.48 2.72
N ALA A 45 -8.13 -13.84 1.44
CA ALA A 45 -9.18 -14.55 0.73
C ALA A 45 -8.57 -15.55 -0.24
N ARG A 46 -9.32 -16.59 -0.61
CA ARG A 46 -8.83 -17.57 -1.58
C ARG A 46 -8.82 -16.97 -2.99
N VAL A 47 -7.90 -17.46 -3.82
CA VAL A 47 -7.81 -17.06 -5.24
C VAL A 47 -9.16 -17.27 -5.94
N GLY A 48 -9.83 -18.39 -5.68
CA GLY A 48 -11.15 -18.66 -6.26
C GLY A 48 -12.22 -17.66 -5.80
N GLU A 49 -12.22 -17.29 -4.52
CA GLU A 49 -13.19 -16.33 -3.96
C GLU A 49 -12.99 -14.94 -4.57
N ILE A 50 -11.75 -14.44 -4.59
CA ILE A 50 -11.43 -13.13 -5.16
C ILE A 50 -11.82 -13.05 -6.64
N LYS A 51 -11.56 -14.11 -7.42
CA LYS A 51 -11.93 -14.16 -8.85
C LYS A 51 -13.45 -14.13 -9.09
N MET A 52 -14.25 -14.54 -8.11
CA MET A 52 -15.72 -14.50 -8.20
C MET A 52 -16.31 -13.18 -7.67
N MET A 53 -15.54 -12.39 -6.93
CA MET A 53 -15.99 -11.12 -6.38
C MET A 53 -16.00 -10.03 -7.45
N ALA A 54 -17.06 -9.24 -7.46
CA ALA A 54 -17.06 -7.96 -8.16
C ALA A 54 -16.16 -6.95 -7.44
N LEU A 55 -15.65 -5.95 -8.16
CA LEU A 55 -14.70 -4.97 -7.62
C LEU A 55 -15.23 -4.24 -6.38
N ASN A 56 -16.53 -3.92 -6.33
CA ASN A 56 -17.14 -3.29 -5.16
C ASN A 56 -17.14 -4.21 -3.93
N GLN A 57 -17.32 -5.52 -4.12
CA GLN A 57 -17.24 -6.49 -3.02
C GLN A 57 -15.82 -6.60 -2.47
N VAL A 58 -14.81 -6.56 -3.36
CA VAL A 58 -13.41 -6.47 -2.92
C VAL A 58 -13.18 -5.18 -2.15
N ALA A 59 -13.70 -4.05 -2.64
CA ALA A 59 -13.62 -2.76 -1.94
C ALA A 59 -14.30 -2.78 -0.57
N ASP A 60 -15.42 -3.49 -0.40
CA ASP A 60 -16.08 -3.65 0.90
C ASP A 60 -15.21 -4.44 1.90
N VAL A 61 -14.50 -5.48 1.43
CA VAL A 61 -13.53 -6.23 2.25
C VAL A 61 -12.38 -5.31 2.69
N VAL A 62 -11.81 -4.55 1.75
CA VAL A 62 -10.77 -3.53 2.04
C VAL A 62 -11.27 -2.52 3.07
N HIS A 63 -12.49 -2.01 2.87
CA HIS A 63 -13.10 -1.03 3.74
C HIS A 63 -13.25 -1.56 5.17
N LYS A 64 -13.80 -2.76 5.35
CA LYS A 64 -13.94 -3.38 6.68
C LYS A 64 -12.59 -3.59 7.37
N CYS A 65 -11.56 -3.99 6.63
CA CYS A 65 -10.21 -4.15 7.15
C CYS A 65 -9.64 -2.82 7.69
N VAL A 66 -9.80 -1.73 6.92
CA VAL A 66 -9.37 -0.37 7.35
C VAL A 66 -10.23 0.17 8.48
N GLU A 67 -11.55 -0.04 8.42
CA GLU A 67 -12.48 0.43 9.44
C GLU A 67 -12.23 -0.26 10.77
N GLY A 68 -11.81 -1.53 10.77
CA GLY A 68 -11.46 -2.27 11.99
C GLY A 68 -10.24 -1.73 12.75
N ALA A 69 -9.36 -0.97 12.10
CA ALA A 69 -8.25 -0.28 12.75
C ALA A 69 -8.74 1.02 13.42
N LYS A 70 -9.57 0.90 14.46
CA LYS A 70 -10.05 2.00 15.32
C LYS A 70 -9.11 2.21 16.51
N GLU A 71 -9.45 3.14 17.39
CA GLU A 71 -8.66 3.45 18.60
C GLU A 71 -8.25 2.21 19.39
N GLU A 72 -9.19 1.30 19.63
CA GLU A 72 -8.97 0.09 20.42
C GLU A 72 -7.94 -0.85 19.80
N HIS A 73 -7.86 -0.86 18.46
CA HIS A 73 -6.85 -1.63 17.74
C HIS A 73 -5.45 -1.09 18.01
N PHE A 74 -5.27 0.24 18.00
CA PHE A 74 -3.98 0.87 18.27
C PHE A 74 -3.56 0.71 19.73
N LEU A 75 -4.48 0.94 20.67
CA LEU A 75 -4.21 0.73 22.10
C LEU A 75 -3.85 -0.73 22.40
N GLY A 76 -4.63 -1.68 21.86
CA GLY A 76 -4.34 -3.10 22.00
C GLY A 76 -3.00 -3.52 21.36
N LEU A 77 -2.63 -2.91 20.23
CA LEU A 77 -1.32 -3.15 19.60
C LEU A 77 -0.18 -2.63 20.48
N ILE A 78 -0.34 -1.45 21.09
CA ILE A 78 0.65 -0.88 22.03
C ILE A 78 0.82 -1.81 23.23
N ASP A 79 -0.26 -2.21 23.89
CA ASP A 79 -0.23 -3.12 25.04
C ASP A 79 0.43 -4.45 24.68
N TRP A 80 0.10 -5.00 23.50
CA TRP A 80 0.68 -6.23 23.01
C TRP A 80 2.18 -6.09 22.75
N VAL A 81 2.63 -4.99 22.14
CA VAL A 81 4.07 -4.72 21.92
C VAL A 81 4.81 -4.61 23.25
N GLU A 82 4.28 -3.84 24.21
CA GLU A 82 4.89 -3.66 25.53
C GLU A 82 5.04 -4.98 26.28
N LEU A 83 4.04 -5.86 26.22
CA LEU A 83 4.09 -7.19 26.84
C LEU A 83 5.16 -8.11 26.22
N HIS A 84 5.52 -7.90 24.95
CA HIS A 84 6.44 -8.77 24.22
C HIS A 84 7.85 -8.20 24.08
N ARG A 85 8.13 -6.99 24.60
CA ARG A 85 9.48 -6.43 24.63
C ARG A 85 10.46 -7.38 25.37
N PRO A 86 11.71 -7.50 24.89
CA PRO A 86 12.35 -6.76 23.80
C PRO A 86 12.29 -7.47 22.44
N LYS A 87 11.36 -8.40 22.21
CA LYS A 87 11.30 -9.17 20.95
C LYS A 87 11.04 -8.26 19.77
N GLN A 88 11.74 -8.51 18.66
CA GLN A 88 11.43 -7.86 17.40
C GLN A 88 10.08 -8.37 16.87
N ILE A 89 9.24 -7.44 16.45
CA ILE A 89 7.89 -7.70 15.99
C ILE A 89 7.78 -7.18 14.56
N VAL A 90 7.16 -7.96 13.70
CA VAL A 90 6.89 -7.61 12.30
C VAL A 90 5.44 -7.96 12.00
N ALA A 91 4.75 -7.13 11.22
CA ALA A 91 3.38 -7.40 10.82
C ALA A 91 3.28 -8.72 10.05
N LYS A 92 2.27 -9.55 10.39
CA LYS A 92 2.12 -10.91 9.85
C LYS A 92 2.12 -10.95 8.33
N VAL A 93 1.55 -9.95 7.68
CA VAL A 93 1.47 -9.84 6.21
C VAL A 93 2.85 -9.77 5.51
N TYR A 94 3.92 -9.43 6.23
CA TYR A 94 5.26 -9.48 5.64
C TYR A 94 5.84 -10.90 5.58
N PHE A 95 5.18 -11.88 6.21
CA PHE A 95 5.55 -13.29 6.14
C PHE A 95 4.66 -14.00 5.13
N LYS A 96 5.23 -14.29 3.96
CA LYS A 96 4.59 -15.15 2.97
C LYS A 96 4.69 -16.61 3.41
N GLU A 97 3.55 -17.29 3.48
CA GLU A 97 3.45 -18.71 3.77
C GLU A 97 3.47 -19.53 2.46
N SER A 98 3.79 -20.82 2.54
CA SER A 98 3.85 -21.70 1.36
C SER A 98 2.52 -21.82 0.61
N ASN A 99 1.40 -21.63 1.31
CA ASN A 99 0.05 -21.68 0.75
C ASN A 99 -0.42 -20.33 0.18
N ASP A 100 0.39 -19.28 0.27
CA ASP A 100 0.05 -17.97 -0.27
C ASP A 100 0.44 -17.88 -1.75
N GLU A 101 -0.53 -17.59 -2.60
CA GLU A 101 -0.27 -17.27 -4.01
C GLU A 101 0.41 -15.89 -4.11
N ALA A 102 -0.19 -14.88 -3.48
CA ALA A 102 0.30 -13.51 -3.46
C ALA A 102 0.08 -12.84 -2.10
N THR A 103 1.05 -12.03 -1.69
CA THR A 103 0.93 -11.19 -0.51
C THR A 103 1.37 -9.78 -0.89
N VAL A 104 0.54 -8.79 -0.59
CA VAL A 104 0.79 -7.39 -0.93
C VAL A 104 0.47 -6.48 0.25
N VAL A 105 1.29 -5.46 0.45
CA VAL A 105 1.00 -4.33 1.34
C VAL A 105 0.70 -3.11 0.50
N VAL A 106 -0.41 -2.45 0.79
CA VAL A 106 -0.82 -1.21 0.14
C VAL A 106 -0.68 -0.07 1.14
N SER A 107 0.06 0.97 0.76
CA SER A 107 0.17 2.21 1.52
C SER A 107 -0.32 3.38 0.68
N SER A 108 -1.02 4.34 1.27
CA SER A 108 -1.55 5.48 0.51
C SER A 108 -0.71 6.72 0.72
N GLY A 109 -0.02 7.15 -0.33
CA GLY A 109 0.64 8.46 -0.40
C GLY A 109 -0.29 9.57 -0.88
N GLN A 110 -1.59 9.33 -0.98
CA GLN A 110 -2.57 10.30 -1.50
C GLN A 110 -2.70 11.57 -0.64
N ARG A 111 -2.30 11.51 0.63
CA ARG A 111 -2.27 12.66 1.55
C ARG A 111 -0.87 13.23 1.73
N PHE A 112 0.12 12.70 1.01
CA PHE A 112 1.49 13.17 1.11
C PHE A 112 1.68 14.39 0.22
N ILE A 113 2.01 15.52 0.84
CA ILE A 113 1.90 16.84 0.25
C ILE A 113 3.20 17.24 -0.47
N VAL A 114 3.67 16.40 -1.41
CA VAL A 114 4.91 16.67 -2.17
C VAL A 114 4.78 17.96 -2.99
N SER A 115 3.59 18.22 -3.52
CA SER A 115 3.31 19.39 -4.35
C SER A 115 3.36 20.73 -3.61
N GLU A 116 3.32 20.74 -2.28
CA GLU A 116 3.44 21.98 -1.48
C GLU A 116 4.87 22.20 -0.95
N MET A 117 5.79 21.27 -1.19
CA MET A 117 7.18 21.44 -0.79
C MET A 117 7.87 22.47 -1.70
N ASP A 118 8.30 23.58 -1.12
CA ASP A 118 9.14 24.59 -1.78
C ASP A 118 10.19 25.08 -0.79
N PHE A 119 11.45 24.79 -1.08
CA PHE A 119 12.60 25.19 -0.27
C PHE A 119 13.23 26.51 -0.74
N GLY A 120 12.50 27.30 -1.55
CA GLY A 120 12.96 28.55 -2.17
C GLY A 120 13.40 28.41 -3.63
N GLY A 121 13.26 27.21 -4.21
CA GLY A 121 13.62 26.89 -5.59
C GLY A 121 12.43 26.56 -6.49
N GLY A 122 11.21 26.65 -5.96
CA GLY A 122 10.00 26.16 -6.62
C GLY A 122 9.62 24.75 -6.16
N ARG A 123 8.48 24.29 -6.67
CA ARG A 123 7.91 22.97 -6.36
C ARG A 123 8.64 21.85 -7.10
N PRO A 124 8.66 20.63 -6.56
CA PRO A 124 9.21 19.48 -7.28
C PRO A 124 8.39 19.17 -8.54
N ASP A 125 9.05 18.78 -9.62
CA ASP A 125 8.39 18.30 -10.84
C ASP A 125 7.94 16.84 -10.72
N PHE A 126 8.61 16.07 -9.86
CA PHE A 126 8.36 14.64 -9.66
C PHE A 126 8.82 14.17 -8.28
N GLY A 127 8.10 13.18 -7.74
CA GLY A 127 8.45 12.47 -6.52
C GLY A 127 8.22 10.99 -6.75
N SER A 128 9.25 10.18 -6.50
CA SER A 128 9.17 8.72 -6.61
C SER A 128 9.12 8.07 -5.25
N TYR A 129 8.42 6.94 -5.17
CA TYR A 129 8.49 6.06 -4.02
C TYR A 129 9.15 4.73 -4.38
N TYR A 130 10.19 4.36 -3.64
CA TYR A 130 10.87 3.08 -3.77
C TYR A 130 11.03 2.44 -2.39
N PHE A 131 10.39 1.30 -2.20
CA PHE A 131 10.45 0.53 -0.95
C PHE A 131 10.81 -0.92 -1.26
N PRO A 132 12.13 -1.22 -1.36
CA PRO A 132 12.59 -2.59 -1.60
C PRO A 132 12.52 -3.37 -0.29
N TRP A 133 11.32 -3.87 0.02
CA TRP A 133 11.18 -4.83 1.10
C TRP A 133 11.95 -6.09 0.71
N GLY A 134 13.01 -6.44 1.44
CA GLY A 134 13.84 -7.63 1.16
C GLY A 134 13.13 -8.98 1.33
N GLY A 135 11.82 -8.98 1.57
CA GLY A 135 10.98 -10.16 1.64
C GLY A 135 10.21 -10.44 0.34
N GLN A 136 9.27 -11.38 0.41
CA GLN A 136 8.48 -11.81 -0.75
C GLN A 136 7.13 -11.07 -0.89
N THR A 137 6.80 -10.23 0.09
CA THR A 137 5.59 -9.42 0.09
C THR A 137 5.76 -8.24 -0.84
N GLY A 138 4.86 -8.10 -1.80
CA GLY A 138 4.82 -6.96 -2.69
C GLY A 138 4.40 -5.68 -1.96
N TYR A 139 4.78 -4.53 -2.49
CA TYR A 139 4.41 -3.23 -1.95
C TYR A 139 3.82 -2.34 -3.05
N VAL A 140 2.67 -1.73 -2.77
CA VAL A 140 1.98 -0.84 -3.70
C VAL A 140 1.70 0.49 -3.02
N MET A 141 2.05 1.59 -3.69
CA MET A 141 1.84 2.94 -3.19
C MET A 141 1.23 3.87 -4.23
N PRO A 142 -0.10 4.07 -4.24
CA PRO A 142 -0.70 5.18 -4.95
C PRO A 142 -0.31 6.53 -4.35
N MET A 143 0.11 7.45 -5.21
CA MET A 143 0.42 8.85 -4.91
C MET A 143 -0.32 9.77 -5.86
N GLN A 144 -0.56 11.00 -5.45
CA GLN A 144 -1.05 12.04 -6.36
C GLN A 144 0.03 12.36 -7.40
N SER A 145 -0.38 12.55 -8.65
CA SER A 145 0.50 13.09 -9.67
C SER A 145 0.80 14.56 -9.37
N ILE A 146 2.08 14.92 -9.33
CA ILE A 146 2.49 16.32 -9.12
C ILE A 146 2.28 17.16 -10.38
N SER A 147 2.43 16.54 -11.56
CA SER A 147 2.42 17.23 -12.85
C SER A 147 1.03 17.33 -13.51
N ARG A 148 0.05 16.56 -13.01
CA ARG A 148 -1.32 16.45 -13.55
C ARG A 148 -2.34 16.30 -12.43
N GLU A 149 -3.16 17.32 -12.23
CA GLU A 149 -4.21 17.31 -11.22
C GLU A 149 -5.22 16.18 -11.45
N GLY A 150 -5.58 15.47 -10.39
CA GLY A 150 -6.53 14.36 -10.42
C GLY A 150 -5.93 13.00 -10.82
N ASP A 151 -4.80 12.98 -11.51
CA ASP A 151 -4.14 11.72 -11.90
C ASP A 151 -3.40 11.08 -10.71
N TRP A 152 -3.33 9.75 -10.71
CA TRP A 152 -2.58 8.98 -9.71
C TRP A 152 -1.36 8.33 -10.35
N VAL A 153 -0.25 8.34 -9.62
CA VAL A 153 0.93 7.53 -9.93
C VAL A 153 1.00 6.40 -8.93
N VAL A 154 0.99 5.15 -9.41
CA VAL A 154 1.01 3.96 -8.55
C VAL A 154 2.37 3.30 -8.63
N PHE A 155 3.16 3.43 -7.56
CA PHE A 155 4.44 2.74 -7.45
C PHE A 155 4.21 1.29 -7.01
N MET A 156 4.73 0.35 -7.79
CA MET A 156 4.56 -1.09 -7.52
C MET A 156 5.94 -1.75 -7.41
N HIS A 157 6.22 -2.33 -6.26
CA HIS A 157 7.36 -3.22 -6.05
C HIS A 157 6.82 -4.63 -5.85
N LEU A 158 6.71 -5.40 -6.93
CA LEU A 158 6.11 -6.74 -6.95
C LEU A 158 7.08 -7.74 -7.59
N PRO A 159 6.95 -9.06 -7.31
CA PRO A 159 7.63 -10.08 -8.08
C PRO A 159 7.37 -9.92 -9.59
N GLU A 160 8.38 -10.17 -10.42
CA GLU A 160 8.33 -10.01 -11.88
C GLU A 160 7.08 -10.63 -12.50
N LYS A 161 6.75 -11.88 -12.14
CA LYS A 161 5.55 -12.58 -12.61
C LYS A 161 4.23 -11.83 -12.36
N HIS A 162 4.15 -11.00 -11.33
CA HIS A 162 2.96 -10.21 -11.01
C HIS A 162 2.96 -8.89 -11.79
N LEU A 163 4.12 -8.28 -12.03
CA LEU A 163 4.24 -7.10 -12.89
C LEU A 163 3.83 -7.45 -14.32
N ASP A 164 4.32 -8.57 -14.86
CA ASP A 164 3.94 -9.08 -16.19
C ASP A 164 2.42 -9.24 -16.32
N LEU A 165 1.77 -9.73 -15.26
CA LEU A 165 0.32 -9.92 -15.22
C LEU A 165 -0.42 -8.57 -15.20
N VAL A 166 0.07 -7.60 -14.42
CA VAL A 166 -0.50 -6.24 -14.38
C VAL A 166 -0.40 -5.58 -15.76
N GLU A 167 0.76 -5.64 -16.40
CA GLU A 167 0.97 -5.05 -17.73
C GLU A 167 0.09 -5.69 -18.79
N LYS A 168 -0.05 -7.03 -18.74
CA LYS A 168 -0.84 -7.78 -19.73
C LYS A 168 -2.35 -7.62 -19.53
N GLU A 169 -2.84 -7.83 -18.31
CA GLU A 169 -4.29 -7.97 -18.05
C GLU A 169 -4.93 -6.66 -17.56
N ALA A 170 -4.16 -5.77 -16.93
CA ALA A 170 -4.67 -4.54 -16.32
C ALA A 170 -4.25 -3.27 -17.07
N SER A 171 -3.85 -3.38 -18.36
CA SER A 171 -3.50 -2.24 -19.23
C SER A 171 -4.65 -1.24 -19.45
N HIS A 172 -5.88 -1.66 -19.17
CA HIS A 172 -7.07 -0.80 -19.17
C HIS A 172 -7.19 0.07 -17.92
N VAL A 173 -6.49 -0.28 -16.83
CA VAL A 173 -6.46 0.46 -15.56
C VAL A 173 -5.13 1.16 -15.36
N PHE A 174 -4.02 0.43 -15.53
CA PHE A 174 -2.66 0.92 -15.31
C PHE A 174 -1.97 1.18 -16.65
N ARG A 175 -1.26 2.31 -16.71
CA ARG A 175 -0.41 2.67 -17.84
C ARG A 175 1.00 2.92 -17.31
N PRO A 176 2.05 2.39 -17.98
CA PRO A 176 3.42 2.72 -17.61
C PRO A 176 3.65 4.23 -17.62
N VAL A 177 4.32 4.73 -16.58
CA VAL A 177 4.71 6.14 -16.51
C VAL A 177 5.85 6.38 -17.50
N THR A 178 5.72 7.43 -18.32
CA THR A 178 6.73 7.80 -19.32
C THR A 178 7.31 9.19 -19.03
N PRO A 179 8.53 9.51 -19.54
CA PRO A 179 9.07 10.87 -19.46
C PRO A 179 8.11 11.92 -20.02
N ALA A 180 7.46 11.62 -21.16
CA ALA A 180 6.46 12.48 -21.77
C ALA A 180 5.23 12.71 -20.87
N TYR A 181 4.79 11.70 -20.13
CA TYR A 181 3.71 11.85 -19.14
C TYR A 181 4.13 12.82 -18.02
N LEU A 182 5.38 12.70 -17.54
CA LEU A 182 5.97 13.52 -16.48
C LEU A 182 6.38 14.94 -16.93
N LYS A 183 6.29 15.24 -18.23
CA LYS A 183 6.75 16.51 -18.83
C LYS A 183 8.24 16.76 -18.62
N PHE A 184 9.04 15.70 -18.45
CA PHE A 184 10.48 15.85 -18.53
C PHE A 184 10.82 16.22 -19.97
N ARG A 185 11.62 17.28 -20.14
CA ARG A 185 12.10 17.67 -21.47
C ARG A 185 13.03 16.58 -21.98
N ASP A 186 12.87 16.23 -23.25
CA ASP A 186 13.91 15.53 -24.00
C ASP A 186 15.01 16.55 -24.33
N ASP A 187 15.81 16.94 -23.33
CA ASP A 187 16.99 17.77 -23.56
C ASP A 187 18.15 16.83 -23.98
N TYR A 188 18.20 16.49 -25.26
CA TYR A 188 19.38 15.96 -25.96
C TYR A 188 19.49 16.52 -27.39
#